data_AF-A0A842TLB1-F1
#
_entry.id   AF-A0A842TLB1-F1
#
_cell.length_a   1.000
_cell.length_b   1.000
_cell.length_c   1.000
_cell.angle_alpha   90.00
_cell.angle_beta   90.00
_cell.angle_gamma   90.00
#
_symmetry.space_group_name_H-M   'P 1'
#
loop_
_entity.id
_entity.type
_entity.pdbx_description
1 polymer ?
#
loop_
_entity_poly.entity_id
_entity_poly.type
_entity_poly.pdbx_seq_one_letter_code
_entity_poly.pdbx_strand_id
1 'polypeptide(L)'
;MEINPRIPGSIRASEESLGINLLNLHINSFYLSKWRKVKKLLENIELNAFTTKLIVFASDDIDISKIKEINNMEYIHDITPPTSIIHKNSPVCTVLYKDSNFADSFFNALKIADNIFRIIK
;
A
#
# COMPACT_ATOMS: atom_id res chain seq x y z
N MET A 1 3.41 22.83 -3.56
CA MET A 1 4.18 21.63 -3.16
C MET A 1 4.57 21.81 -1.71
N GLU A 2 4.20 20.88 -0.84
CA GLU A 2 4.46 20.94 0.60
C GLU A 2 5.53 19.90 0.96
N ILE A 3 6.45 20.24 1.86
CA ILE A 3 7.46 19.32 2.39
C ILE A 3 7.13 19.08 3.85
N ASN A 4 6.85 17.82 4.20
CA ASN A 4 6.53 17.41 5.55
C ASN A 4 7.63 16.49 6.10
N PRO A 5 8.21 16.77 7.29
CA PRO A 5 9.20 15.91 7.92
C PRO A 5 8.53 14.71 8.62
N ARG A 6 7.61 14.02 7.91
CA ARG A 6 6.90 12.84 8.41
C ARG A 6 6.91 11.73 7.38
N ILE A 7 6.81 10.49 7.85
CA ILE A 7 6.65 9.33 6.98
C ILE A 7 5.27 9.41 6.31
N PRO A 8 5.18 9.36 4.97
CA PRO A 8 3.90 9.37 4.28
C PRO A 8 3.20 8.02 4.42
N GLY A 9 1.85 8.02 4.42
CA GLY A 9 1.05 6.78 4.45
C GLY A 9 1.22 5.88 3.21
N SER A 10 1.88 6.38 2.16
CA SER A 10 2.28 5.66 0.97
C SER A 10 3.66 4.99 1.06
N ILE A 11 4.35 5.04 2.22
CA ILE A 11 5.70 4.47 2.40
C ILE A 11 5.82 3.02 1.91
N ARG A 12 4.78 2.19 2.13
CA ARG A 12 4.79 0.79 1.67
C ARG A 12 4.98 0.64 0.16
N ALA A 13 4.44 1.54 -0.65
CA ALA A 13 4.63 1.48 -2.10
C ALA A 13 6.12 1.69 -2.47
N SER A 14 6.79 2.60 -1.76
CA SER A 14 8.23 2.82 -1.92
C SER A 14 9.05 1.62 -1.42
N GLU A 15 8.68 1.04 -0.28
CA GLU A 15 9.36 -0.15 0.26
C GLU A 15 9.26 -1.35 -0.68
N GLU A 16 8.08 -1.61 -1.25
CA GLU A 16 7.89 -2.68 -2.25
C GLU A 16 8.66 -2.42 -3.54
N SER A 17 8.67 -1.16 -4.02
CA SER A 17 9.38 -0.79 -5.26
C SER A 17 10.90 -0.91 -5.11
N LEU A 18 11.43 -0.62 -3.92
CA LEU A 18 12.87 -0.62 -3.62
C LEU A 18 13.34 -1.94 -2.97
N GLY A 19 12.43 -2.82 -2.56
CA GLY A 19 12.75 -4.07 -1.86
C GLY A 19 13.47 -3.87 -0.53
N ILE A 20 13.23 -2.75 0.16
CA ILE A 20 13.90 -2.42 1.43
C ILE A 20 12.90 -1.95 2.49
N ASN A 21 13.28 -2.10 3.76
CA ASN A 21 12.51 -1.58 4.89
C ASN A 21 12.96 -0.15 5.23
N LEU A 22 12.29 0.83 4.65
CA LEU A 22 12.57 2.26 4.83
C LEU A 22 12.32 2.70 6.28
N LEU A 23 11.34 2.13 6.98
CA LEU A 23 11.09 2.44 8.39
C LEU A 23 12.27 2.03 9.29
N ASN A 24 12.82 0.84 9.07
CA ASN A 24 14.00 0.36 9.78
C ASN A 24 15.24 1.20 9.43
N LEU A 25 15.41 1.61 8.16
CA LEU A 25 16.48 2.53 7.79
C LEU A 25 16.33 3.89 8.48
N HIS A 26 15.11 4.42 8.58
CA HIS A 26 14.82 5.63 9.31
C HIS A 26 15.24 5.51 10.78
N ILE A 27 14.83 4.44 11.48
CA ILE A 27 15.26 4.18 12.87
C ILE A 27 16.78 4.06 12.97
N ASN A 28 17.42 3.33 12.06
CA ASN A 28 18.87 3.14 12.07
C ASN A 28 19.65 4.42 11.78
N SER A 29 19.06 5.39 11.09
CA SER A 29 19.70 6.67 10.77
C SER A 29 20.01 7.52 12.02
N PHE A 30 19.28 7.31 13.12
CA PHE A 30 19.53 8.01 14.39
C PHE A 30 20.79 7.53 15.13
N TYR A 31 21.38 6.41 14.73
CA TYR A 31 22.59 5.88 15.36
C TYR A 31 23.82 6.17 14.50
N LEU A 32 24.76 6.96 15.04
CA LEU A 32 25.99 7.31 14.33
C LEU A 32 26.77 6.08 13.82
N SER A 33 26.80 5.01 14.62
CA SER A 33 27.44 3.73 14.28
C SER A 33 26.80 3.01 13.10
N LYS A 34 25.52 3.28 12.80
CA LYS A 34 24.77 2.67 11.71
C LYS A 34 24.60 3.60 10.51
N TRP A 35 24.71 4.92 10.70
CA TRP A 35 24.52 5.93 9.66
C TRP A 35 25.34 5.64 8.39
N ARG A 36 26.62 5.30 8.52
CA ARG A 36 27.47 4.97 7.36
C ARG A 36 26.93 3.80 6.54
N LYS A 37 26.33 2.79 7.18
CA LYS A 37 25.72 1.65 6.49
C LYS A 37 24.43 2.07 5.78
N VAL A 38 23.58 2.85 6.45
CA VAL A 38 22.34 3.40 5.86
C VAL A 38 22.67 4.25 4.63
N LYS A 39 23.61 5.19 4.76
CA LYS A 39 24.04 6.06 3.67
C LYS A 39 24.53 5.26 2.46
N LYS A 40 25.43 4.29 2.67
CA LYS A 40 25.96 3.45 1.59
C LYS A 40 24.85 2.63 0.90
N LEU A 41 23.88 2.12 1.65
CA LEU A 41 22.76 1.37 1.08
C LEU A 41 21.90 2.26 0.18
N LEU A 42 21.57 3.48 0.63
CA LEU A 42 20.76 4.43 -0.13
C LEU A 42 21.48 4.96 -1.39
N GLU A 43 22.81 5.10 -1.36
CA GLU A 43 23.60 5.52 -2.54
C GLU A 43 23.60 4.50 -3.67
N ASN A 44 23.38 3.21 -3.38
CA ASN A 44 23.44 2.12 -4.35
C ASN A 44 22.08 1.48 -4.59
N ILE A 45 20.99 2.13 -4.19
CA ILE A 45 19.66 1.55 -4.31
C ILE A 45 19.14 1.67 -5.74
N GLU A 46 18.67 0.56 -6.28
CA GLU A 46 18.02 0.50 -7.58
C GLU A 46 16.53 0.22 -7.40
N LEU A 47 15.73 0.64 -8.38
CA LEU A 47 14.32 0.28 -8.44
C LEU A 47 14.20 -1.18 -8.86
N ASN A 48 13.52 -1.99 -8.05
CA ASN A 48 13.29 -3.39 -8.34
C ASN A 48 12.01 -3.60 -9.16
N ALA A 49 11.00 -2.77 -8.93
CA ALA A 49 9.68 -2.88 -9.54
C ALA A 49 8.93 -1.55 -9.54
N PHE A 50 7.88 -1.47 -10.35
CA PHE A 50 6.85 -0.45 -10.22
C PHE A 50 5.78 -0.96 -9.25
N THR A 51 5.33 -0.10 -8.33
CA THR A 51 4.27 -0.45 -7.36
C THR A 51 3.15 0.57 -7.40
N THR A 52 1.92 0.08 -7.46
CA THR A 52 0.70 0.89 -7.37
C THR A 52 -0.01 0.60 -6.04
N LYS A 53 -0.27 1.66 -5.27
CA LYS A 53 -1.13 1.61 -4.08
C LYS A 53 -2.41 2.39 -4.35
N LEU A 54 -3.55 1.72 -4.27
CA LEU A 54 -4.88 2.32 -4.37
C LEU A 54 -5.57 2.25 -3.00
N ILE A 55 -6.32 3.28 -2.64
CA ILE A 55 -7.21 3.25 -1.49
C ILE A 55 -8.63 3.07 -2.03
N VAL A 56 -9.30 1.99 -1.61
CA VAL A 56 -10.65 1.68 -2.06
C VAL A 56 -11.64 2.24 -1.05
N PHE A 57 -12.57 3.04 -1.53
CA PHE A 57 -13.68 3.60 -0.75
C PHE A 57 -14.97 2.87 -1.08
N ALA A 58 -15.83 2.72 -0.07
CA ALA A 58 -17.12 2.06 -0.20
C ALA A 58 -18.04 2.87 -1.14
N SER A 59 -18.46 2.28 -2.27
CA SER A 59 -19.41 2.93 -3.18
C SER A 59 -20.85 2.93 -2.66
N ASP A 60 -21.14 2.02 -1.72
CA ASP A 60 -22.40 1.86 -1.00
C ASP A 60 -22.11 1.30 0.39
N ASP A 61 -23.14 1.13 1.23
CA ASP A 61 -23.02 0.44 2.51
C ASP A 61 -22.64 -1.05 2.30
N ILE A 62 -21.65 -1.53 3.05
CA ILE A 62 -21.07 -2.87 2.90
C ILE A 62 -21.35 -3.69 4.15
N ASP A 63 -22.04 -4.81 3.98
CA ASP A 63 -22.27 -5.78 5.04
C ASP A 63 -21.01 -6.55 5.43
N ILE A 64 -21.03 -7.05 6.66
CA ILE A 64 -19.93 -7.80 7.28
C ILE A 64 -19.46 -9.00 6.43
N SER A 65 -20.37 -9.69 5.74
CA SER A 65 -20.06 -10.84 4.88
C SER A 65 -19.18 -10.44 3.69
N LYS A 66 -19.54 -9.36 3.00
CA LYS A 66 -18.79 -8.80 1.87
C LYS A 66 -17.41 -8.31 2.30
N ILE A 67 -17.29 -7.72 3.49
CA ILE A 67 -15.98 -7.30 4.03
C ILE A 67 -15.06 -8.51 4.25
N LYS A 68 -15.58 -9.62 4.78
CA LYS A 68 -14.79 -10.86 4.94
C LYS A 68 -14.30 -11.39 3.60
N GLU A 69 -15.16 -11.36 2.58
CA GLU A 69 -14.79 -11.77 1.23
C GLU A 69 -13.64 -10.90 0.67
N ILE A 70 -13.79 -9.57 0.75
CA ILE A 70 -12.75 -8.62 0.29
C ILE A 70 -11.43 -8.83 1.04
N ASN A 71 -11.47 -9.00 2.37
CA ASN A 71 -10.27 -9.17 3.18
C ASN A 71 -9.48 -10.46 2.89
N ASN A 72 -10.11 -11.45 2.23
CA ASN A 72 -9.46 -12.70 1.83
C ASN A 72 -8.87 -12.64 0.41
N MET A 73 -9.08 -11.55 -0.33
CA MET A 73 -8.49 -11.38 -1.66
C MET A 73 -6.98 -11.15 -1.56
N GLU A 74 -6.24 -11.58 -2.58
CA GLU A 74 -4.81 -11.28 -2.69
C GLU A 74 -4.57 -9.78 -2.92
N TYR A 75 -3.36 -9.33 -2.54
CA TYR A 75 -2.90 -7.94 -2.71
C TYR A 75 -3.70 -6.89 -1.92
N ILE A 76 -4.52 -7.33 -0.96
CA ILE A 76 -5.25 -6.45 -0.06
C ILE A 76 -4.42 -6.18 1.20
N HIS A 77 -4.33 -4.90 1.55
CA HIS A 77 -3.60 -4.38 2.70
C HIS A 77 -4.44 -3.33 3.43
N ASP A 78 -4.00 -2.94 4.63
CA ASP A 78 -4.69 -1.95 5.47
C ASP A 78 -6.20 -2.28 5.60
N ILE A 79 -6.49 -3.56 5.92
CA ILE A 79 -7.84 -4.13 5.94
C ILE A 79 -8.72 -3.54 7.06
N THR A 80 -9.98 -3.25 6.73
CA THR A 80 -10.99 -2.89 7.74
C THR A 80 -11.56 -4.17 8.38
N PRO A 81 -11.57 -4.30 9.72
CA PRO A 81 -12.13 -5.47 10.38
C PRO A 81 -13.62 -5.66 10.06
N PRO A 82 -14.09 -6.91 9.85
CA PRO A 82 -15.50 -7.20 9.56
C PRO A 82 -16.32 -7.23 10.87
N THR A 83 -16.33 -6.13 11.62
CA THR A 83 -17.00 -6.01 12.92
C THR A 83 -18.31 -5.25 12.85
N SER A 84 -18.48 -4.41 11.83
CA SER A 84 -19.67 -3.58 11.61
C SER A 84 -19.89 -3.35 10.12
N ILE A 85 -21.05 -2.81 9.78
CA ILE A 85 -21.30 -2.26 8.44
C ILE A 85 -20.27 -1.16 8.17
N ILE A 86 -19.70 -1.15 6.96
CA ILE A 86 -18.90 -0.02 6.48
C ILE A 86 -19.84 0.87 5.67
N HIS A 87 -19.98 2.12 6.09
CA HIS A 87 -20.85 3.07 5.39
C HIS A 87 -20.20 3.57 4.11
N LYS A 88 -21.06 3.94 3.15
CA LYS A 88 -20.66 4.61 1.91
C LYS A 88 -19.65 5.73 2.13
N ASN A 89 -18.69 5.86 1.21
CA ASN A 89 -17.56 6.79 1.23
C ASN A 89 -16.54 6.56 2.38
N SER A 90 -16.67 5.48 3.15
CA SER A 90 -15.64 5.09 4.11
C SER A 90 -14.52 4.29 3.41
N PRO A 91 -13.26 4.38 3.89
CA PRO A 91 -12.20 3.52 3.39
C PRO A 91 -12.50 2.06 3.73
N VAL A 92 -12.26 1.16 2.79
CA VAL A 92 -12.50 -0.28 2.94
C VAL A 92 -11.17 -1.00 3.16
N CYS A 93 -10.25 -0.83 2.22
CA CYS A 93 -8.94 -1.44 2.22
C CYS A 93 -8.02 -0.69 1.25
N THR A 94 -6.79 -1.14 1.14
CA THR A 94 -5.86 -0.71 0.09
C THR A 94 -5.48 -1.88 -0.80
N VAL A 95 -5.36 -1.62 -2.09
CA VAL A 95 -4.75 -2.55 -3.06
C VAL A 95 -3.30 -2.15 -3.20
N LEU A 96 -2.38 -3.11 -3.04
CA LEU A 96 -0.95 -2.91 -3.26
C LEU A 96 -0.47 -3.96 -4.27
N TYR A 97 -0.19 -3.52 -5.49
CA TYR A 97 0.23 -4.39 -6.56
C TYR A 97 1.56 -3.91 -7.13
N LYS A 98 2.43 -4.84 -7.51
CA LYS A 98 3.72 -4.52 -8.13
C LYS A 98 3.95 -5.34 -9.38
N ASP A 99 4.64 -4.72 -10.33
CA ASP A 99 5.00 -5.34 -11.60
C ASP A 99 6.34 -4.78 -12.13
N SER A 100 6.87 -5.43 -13.16
CA SER A 100 8.08 -5.07 -13.89
C SER A 100 7.97 -3.74 -14.65
N ASN A 101 6.76 -3.30 -15.00
CA ASN A 101 6.53 -2.03 -15.68
C ASN A 101 5.33 -1.27 -15.10
N PHE A 102 5.32 0.04 -15.36
CA PHE A 102 4.31 0.96 -14.84
C PHE A 102 2.88 0.59 -15.24
N ALA A 103 2.67 0.30 -16.53
CA ALA A 103 1.33 0.08 -17.08
C ALA A 103 0.69 -1.14 -16.44
N ASP A 104 1.41 -2.26 -16.38
CA ASP A 104 0.90 -3.49 -15.80
C ASP A 104 0.66 -3.35 -14.30
N SER A 105 1.58 -2.69 -13.56
CA SER A 105 1.37 -2.38 -12.14
C SER A 105 0.06 -1.62 -11.91
N PHE A 106 -0.22 -0.62 -12.73
CA PHE A 106 -1.39 0.23 -12.59
C PHE A 106 -2.69 -0.48 -13.01
N PHE A 107 -2.71 -1.08 -14.20
CA PHE A 107 -3.92 -1.72 -14.73
C PHE A 107 -4.30 -2.98 -13.95
N ASN A 108 -3.33 -3.75 -13.45
CA ASN A 108 -3.64 -4.91 -12.63
C ASN A 108 -4.15 -4.50 -11.24
N ALA A 109 -3.63 -3.42 -10.64
CA ALA A 109 -4.21 -2.85 -9.43
C ALA A 109 -5.67 -2.39 -9.64
N LEU A 110 -5.97 -1.76 -10.78
CA LEU A 110 -7.33 -1.36 -11.13
C LEU A 110 -8.27 -2.56 -11.30
N LYS A 111 -7.83 -3.64 -11.95
CA LYS A 111 -8.64 -4.88 -12.06
C LYS A 111 -9.03 -5.45 -10.69
N ILE A 112 -8.12 -5.40 -9.72
CA ILE A 112 -8.40 -5.84 -8.34
C ILE A 112 -9.45 -4.91 -7.70
N ALA A 113 -9.28 -3.60 -7.85
CA ALA A 113 -10.26 -2.62 -7.36
C ALA A 113 -11.65 -2.81 -8.00
N ASP A 114 -11.72 -3.07 -9.31
CA ASP A 114 -12.97 -3.36 -10.02
C ASP A 114 -13.66 -4.62 -9.49
N ASN A 115 -12.90 -5.66 -9.15
CA ASN A 115 -13.44 -6.86 -8.52
C ASN A 115 -14.04 -6.55 -7.14
N ILE A 116 -13.37 -5.71 -6.34
CA ILE A 116 -13.92 -5.25 -5.06
C ILE A 116 -15.23 -4.49 -5.28
N PHE A 117 -15.28 -3.58 -6.27
CA PHE A 117 -16.51 -2.85 -6.57
C PHE A 117 -17.66 -3.76 -7.04
N ARG A 118 -17.37 -4.89 -7.69
CA ARG A 118 -18.38 -5.89 -8.03
C ARG A 118 -18.92 -6.63 -6.81
N ILE A 119 -18.11 -6.86 -5.78
CA ILE A 119 -18.55 -7.44 -4.51
C ILE A 119 -19.41 -6.44 -3.73
N ILE A 120 -19.06 -5.15 -3.77
CA ILE A 120 -19.78 -4.10 -3.05
C ILE A 120 -21.19 -3.90 -3.63
N LYS A 121 -21.33 -3.87 -4.96
CA LYS A 121 -22.63 -3.78 -5.64
C LYS A 121 -23.58 -4.94 -5.30
#